data_AF-A0A967MZI1-F1
#
_entry.id   AF-A0A967MZI1-F1
#
_cell.length_a   1.000
_cell.length_b   1.000
_cell.length_c   1.000
_cell.angle_alpha   90.00
_cell.angle_beta   90.00
_cell.angle_gamma   90.00
#
_symmetry.space_group_name_H-M   'P 1'
#
loop_
_entity.id
_entity.type
_entity.pdbx_description
1 polymer ?
#
loop_
_entity_poly.entity_id
_entity_poly.type
_entity_poly.pdbx_seq_one_letter_code
_entity_poly.pdbx_strand_id
1 'polypeptide(L)' 'MTHQRADGMRYAPQGKPNPVCEKGEFRFAAIGLDHGHIFGMTNGLLEAGGEVAWVYDPDPEKIAE' A
#
# COMPACT_ATOMS: atom_id res chain seq x y z
N MET A 1 8.04 -13.63 5.74
CA MET A 1 7.06 -14.65 5.30
C MET A 1 7.17 -14.76 3.78
N THR A 2 7.33 -15.96 3.24
CA THR A 2 7.45 -16.17 1.79
C THR A 2 6.10 -15.94 1.12
N HIS A 3 5.96 -14.85 0.36
CA HIS A 3 4.74 -14.57 -0.42
C HIS A 3 4.52 -15.69 -1.44
N GLN A 4 3.44 -16.46 -1.26
CA GLN A 4 3.07 -17.57 -2.13
C GLN A 4 2.46 -17.00 -3.42
N ARG A 5 3.09 -17.27 -4.57
CA ARG A 5 2.77 -16.66 -5.87
C ARG A 5 1.38 -17.02 -6.45
N ALA A 6 0.58 -17.79 -5.73
CA ALA A 6 -0.69 -18.36 -6.21
C ALA A 6 -1.94 -17.68 -5.63
N ASP A 7 -1.78 -16.77 -4.65
CA ASP A 7 -2.90 -16.00 -4.12
C ASP A 7 -2.95 -14.64 -4.84
N GLY A 8 -3.86 -14.52 -5.82
CA GLY A 8 -4.07 -13.29 -6.58
C GLY A 8 -4.37 -12.08 -5.69
N MET A 9 -4.88 -12.30 -4.47
CA MET A 9 -5.17 -11.21 -3.54
C MET A 9 -3.96 -10.66 -2.81
N ARG A 10 -2.90 -11.45 -2.65
CA ARG A 10 -1.68 -11.05 -1.91
C ARG A 10 -0.45 -10.93 -2.79
N TYR A 11 -0.59 -11.18 -4.09
CA TYR A 11 0.47 -10.95 -5.03
C TYR A 11 0.66 -9.44 -5.28
N ALA A 12 1.71 -8.88 -4.71
CA ALA A 12 2.13 -7.50 -4.94
C ALA A 12 3.56 -7.50 -5.48
N PRO A 13 3.78 -7.22 -6.78
CA PRO A 13 5.13 -7.04 -7.30
C PRO A 13 5.75 -5.79 -6.69
N GLN A 14 7.01 -5.90 -6.25
CA GLN A 14 7.81 -4.76 -5.79
C GLN A 14 8.57 -4.18 -6.99
N GLY A 15 8.42 -2.88 -7.20
CA GLY A 15 9.12 -2.14 -8.24
C GLY A 15 10.46 -1.60 -7.76
N LYS A 16 11.17 -0.90 -8.65
CA LYS A 16 12.30 -0.06 -8.25
C LYS A 16 11.74 1.35 -8.01
N PRO A 17 11.92 1.94 -6.81
CA PRO A 17 11.43 3.30 -6.54
C PRO A 17 11.89 4.29 -7.60
N ASN A 18 10.95 5.08 -8.12
CA ASN A 18 11.17 6.13 -9.10
C ASN A 18 10.30 7.35 -8.73
N PRO A 19 10.74 8.16 -7.75
CA PRO A 19 9.94 9.27 -7.25
C PRO A 19 9.62 10.28 -8.35
N VAL A 20 8.37 10.72 -8.40
CA VAL A 20 7.87 11.77 -9.31
C VAL A 20 7.31 12.99 -8.56
N CYS A 21 7.39 12.96 -7.23
CA CYS A 21 7.03 14.06 -6.34
C CYS A 21 8.03 14.13 -5.18
N GLU A 22 8.18 15.34 -4.64
CA GLU A 22 9.03 15.58 -3.47
C GLU A 22 8.32 15.19 -2.18
N LYS A 23 9.10 15.04 -1.11
CA LYS A 23 8.57 14.67 0.21
C LYS A 23 7.47 15.65 0.64
N GLY A 24 6.29 15.11 0.93
CA GLY A 24 5.13 15.85 1.43
C GLY A 24 4.28 16.52 0.35
N GLU A 25 4.67 16.45 -0.93
CA GLU A 25 3.86 16.99 -2.03
C GLU A 25 2.63 16.13 -2.34
N PHE A 26 2.74 14.82 -2.17
CA PHE A 26 1.65 13.88 -2.41
C PHE A 26 1.33 13.06 -1.17
N ARG A 27 0.37 13.55 -0.38
CA ARG A 27 -0.13 12.85 0.81
C ARG A 27 -1.44 12.15 0.48
N PHE A 28 -1.55 10.87 0.83
CA PHE A 28 -2.74 10.08 0.58
C PHE A 28 -3.18 9.27 1.81
N ALA A 29 -4.35 8.65 1.71
CA ALA A 29 -4.87 7.74 2.73
C ALA A 29 -5.32 6.42 2.10
N ALA A 30 -5.19 5.31 2.83
CA ALA A 30 -5.76 4.02 2.46
C ALA A 30 -7.01 3.76 3.29
N ILE A 31 -8.12 3.41 2.63
CA ILE A 31 -9.43 3.19 3.27
C ILE A 31 -9.99 1.86 2.79
N GLY A 32 -10.26 0.96 3.73
CA GLY A 32 -10.74 -0.40 3.45
C GLY A 32 -9.60 -1.36 3.10
N LEU A 33 -9.44 -2.39 3.92
CA LEU A 33 -8.32 -3.33 3.88
C LEU A 33 -8.76 -4.77 3.57
N ASP A 34 -10.01 -4.96 3.16
CA ASP A 34 -10.60 -6.27 2.86
C ASP A 34 -9.91 -7.02 1.71
N HIS A 35 -9.16 -6.31 0.86
CA HIS A 35 -8.55 -6.88 -0.34
C HIS A 35 -7.09 -6.47 -0.49
N GLY A 36 -6.18 -7.45 -0.54
CA GLY A 36 -4.74 -7.22 -0.45
C GLY A 36 -4.11 -6.41 -1.59
N HIS A 37 -4.80 -6.16 -2.71
CA HIS A 37 -4.32 -5.21 -3.73
C HIS A 37 -4.10 -3.80 -3.16
N ILE A 38 -4.77 -3.41 -2.08
CA ILE A 38 -4.55 -2.11 -1.43
C ILE A 38 -3.10 -1.92 -1.00
N PHE A 39 -2.41 -3.00 -0.59
CA PHE A 39 -1.00 -2.95 -0.22
C PHE A 39 -0.11 -2.75 -1.44
N GLY A 40 -0.42 -3.40 -2.57
CA GLY A 40 0.27 -3.18 -3.84
C GLY A 40 0.08 -1.76 -4.38
N MET A 41 -1.16 -1.24 -4.31
CA MET A 41 -1.47 0.15 -4.68
C MET A 41 -0.71 1.14 -3.80
N THR A 42 -0.75 0.94 -2.47
CA THR A 42 -0.03 1.77 -1.50
C THR A 42 1.47 1.74 -1.78
N ASN A 43 2.05 0.56 -2.01
CA ASN A 43 3.47 0.42 -2.34
C ASN A 43 3.83 1.17 -3.64
N GLY A 44 3.02 1.07 -4.69
CA GLY A 44 3.24 1.82 -5.93
C GLY A 44 3.24 3.34 -5.73
N LEU A 45 2.36 3.86 -4.87
CA LEU A 45 2.34 5.28 -4.51
C LEU A 45 3.56 5.68 -3.69
N LEU A 46 3.99 4.85 -2.74
CA LEU A 46 5.22 5.07 -1.96
C LEU A 46 6.46 5.07 -2.86
N GLU A 47 6.56 4.13 -3.80
CA GLU A 47 7.66 4.05 -4.78
C GLU A 47 7.70 5.27 -5.73
N ALA A 48 6.55 5.92 -5.95
CA ALA A 48 6.42 7.16 -6.71
C ALA A 48 6.69 8.44 -5.88
N GLY A 49 7.02 8.33 -4.59
CA GLY A 49 7.33 9.45 -3.70
C GLY A 49 6.16 9.91 -2.82
N GLY A 50 5.02 9.24 -2.90
CA GLY A 50 3.86 9.53 -2.06
C GLY A 50 4.08 9.21 -0.58
N GLU A 51 3.30 9.86 0.29
CA GLU A 51 3.30 9.65 1.74
C GLU A 51 1.92 9.21 2.22
N VAL A 52 1.83 8.05 2.87
CA VAL A 52 0.61 7.63 3.59
C VAL A 52 0.47 8.51 4.82
N ALA A 53 -0.56 9.34 4.85
CA ALA A 53 -0.91 10.17 5.99
C ALA A 53 -1.86 9.46 6.96
N TRP A 54 -2.75 8.61 6.45
CA TRP A 54 -3.79 7.94 7.24
C TRP A 54 -4.13 6.56 6.67
N VAL A 55 -4.52 5.66 7.56
CA VAL A 55 -5.12 4.36 7.22
C VAL A 55 -6.40 4.21 8.03
N TYR A 56 -7.47 3.73 7.39
CA TYR A 56 -8.74 3.47 8.05
C TYR A 56 -9.36 2.17 7.56
N ASP A 57 -9.83 1.37 8.53
CA ASP A 57 -10.80 0.30 8.33
C ASP A 57 -11.78 0.34 9.51
N PRO A 58 -13.09 0.05 9.31
CA PRO A 58 -14.00 -0.11 10.44
C PRO A 58 -13.59 -1.26 11.38
N ASP A 59 -12.84 -2.25 10.88
CA ASP A 59 -12.24 -3.30 11.67
C ASP A 59 -10.83 -2.90 12.13
N PRO A 60 -10.63 -2.59 13.43
CA PRO A 60 -9.33 -2.18 13.94
C PRO A 60 -8.26 -3.27 13.86
N GLU A 61 -8.64 -4.55 13.77
CA GLU A 61 -7.68 -5.65 13.62
C GLU A 61 -6.97 -5.57 12.27
N LYS A 62 -7.67 -5.19 11.20
CA LYS A 62 -7.07 -5.04 9.87
C LYS A 62 -6.07 -3.89 9.78
N ILE A 63 -6.20 -2.88 10.64
CA ILE A 63 -5.25 -1.76 10.73
C ILE A 63 -3.95 -2.21 11.43
N ALA A 64 -4.05 -3.20 12.33
CA ALA A 64 -2.95 -3.66 13.16
C ALA A 64 -2.10 -4.79 12.54
N GLU A 65 -2.56 -5.38 11.43
CA GLU A 65 -1.84 -6.41 10.64
C GLU A 65 -0.61 -5.85 9.90
#